data_AF-A0A7C4I6K0-F1
#
_entry.id   AF-A0A7C4I6K0-F1
#
_cell.length_a   1.000
_cell.length_b   1.000
_cell.length_c   1.000
_cell.angle_alpha   90.00
_cell.angle_beta   90.00
_cell.angle_gamma   90.00
#
_symmetry.space_group_name_H-M   'P 1'
#
loop_
_entity.id
_entity.type
_entity.pdbx_description
1 polymer ?
#
loop_
_entity_poly.entity_id
_entity_poly.type
_entity_poly.pdbx_seq_one_letter_code
_entity_poly.pdbx_strand_id
1 'polypeptide(L)'
;MSTSWVNISRKLSTLKEKEFEAVRDMLCGDSVLVILFGSRARGEATPLSDYDVLAIKKQRSDRVVLKWPAQIFNYTVDEVFEELLRLNTLVLDAVLEGIFLCGDEKLFEELRREAETIVERRRLKKAETGWVSRAVLRDGGV
;
A
#
# COMPACT_ATOMS: atom_id res chain seq x y z
N MET A 1 26.20 -8.08 -15.40
CA MET A 1 25.99 -8.50 -14.00
C MET A 1 26.70 -9.84 -13.78
N SER A 2 27.41 -10.03 -12.67
CA SER A 2 28.08 -11.32 -12.39
C SER A 2 27.05 -12.40 -12.00
N THR A 3 27.33 -13.66 -12.35
CA THR A 3 26.50 -14.83 -11.99
C THR A 3 26.24 -14.93 -10.48
N SER A 4 27.17 -14.41 -9.66
CA SER A 4 27.03 -14.34 -8.21
C SER A 4 25.88 -13.41 -7.79
N TRP A 5 25.81 -12.20 -8.34
CA TRP A 5 24.76 -11.22 -8.00
C TRP A 5 23.36 -11.70 -8.36
N VAL A 6 23.20 -12.37 -9.51
CA VAL A 6 21.91 -12.95 -9.94
C VAL A 6 21.43 -14.04 -8.97
N ASN A 7 22.36 -14.85 -8.46
CA ASN A 7 22.03 -15.89 -7.50
C ASN A 7 21.70 -15.32 -6.11
N ILE A 8 22.43 -14.29 -5.67
CA ILE A 8 22.15 -13.58 -4.42
C ILE A 8 20.77 -12.91 -4.49
N SER A 9 20.47 -12.22 -5.59
CA SER A 9 19.20 -11.52 -5.76
C SER A 9 18.01 -12.49 -5.77
N ARG A 10 18.13 -13.63 -6.45
CA ARG A 10 17.11 -14.68 -6.45
C ARG A 10 16.88 -15.23 -5.04
N LYS A 11 17.96 -15.57 -4.32
CA LYS A 11 17.88 -16.08 -2.95
C LYS A 11 17.21 -15.07 -2.01
N LEU A 12 17.54 -13.78 -2.15
CA LEU A 12 16.94 -12.72 -1.35
C LEU A 12 15.44 -12.59 -1.63
N SER A 13 15.03 -12.58 -2.91
CA SER A 13 13.61 -12.54 -3.27
C SER A 13 12.84 -13.71 -2.66
N THR A 14 13.34 -14.94 -2.81
CA THR A 14 12.70 -16.13 -2.23
C THR A 14 12.63 -16.08 -0.71
N LEU A 15 13.67 -15.58 -0.04
CA LEU A 15 13.65 -15.42 1.41
C LEU A 15 12.63 -14.36 1.85
N LYS A 16 12.59 -13.20 1.17
CA LYS A 16 11.60 -12.15 1.45
C LYS A 16 10.18 -12.68 1.23
N GLU A 17 9.92 -13.38 0.13
CA GLU A 17 8.61 -13.99 -0.14
C GLU A 17 8.19 -14.92 1.01
N LYS A 18 9.09 -15.83 1.44
CA LYS A 18 8.80 -16.76 2.54
C LYS A 18 8.50 -16.05 3.86
N GLU A 19 9.30 -15.06 4.24
CA GLU A 19 9.05 -14.31 5.48
C GLU A 19 7.81 -13.42 5.37
N PHE A 20 7.52 -12.88 4.19
CA PHE A 20 6.32 -12.09 3.96
C PHE A 20 5.04 -12.91 4.14
N GLU A 21 5.03 -14.19 3.74
CA GLU A 21 3.89 -15.08 4.00
C GLU A 21 3.58 -15.17 5.51
N ALA A 22 4.60 -15.26 6.36
CA ALA A 22 4.40 -15.26 7.81
C ALA A 22 3.87 -13.91 8.35
N VAL A 23 4.32 -12.79 7.77
CA VAL A 23 3.78 -11.46 8.10
C VAL A 23 2.32 -11.35 7.64
N ARG A 24 1.99 -11.81 6.43
CA ARG A 24 0.63 -11.82 5.89
C ARG A 24 -0.29 -12.61 6.80
N ASP A 25 0.06 -13.84 7.14
CA ASP A 25 -0.78 -14.72 7.96
C ASP A 25 -1.03 -14.10 9.36
N MET A 26 -0.01 -13.50 9.96
CA MET A 26 -0.14 -12.73 11.21
C MET A 26 -1.11 -11.56 11.06
N LEU A 27 -1.00 -10.77 9.98
CA LEU A 27 -1.87 -9.62 9.74
C LEU A 27 -3.32 -10.03 9.46
N CYS A 28 -3.53 -11.09 8.68
CA CYS A 28 -4.86 -11.62 8.38
C CYS A 28 -5.58 -12.15 9.62
N GLY A 29 -4.84 -12.61 10.64
CA GLY A 29 -5.42 -13.02 11.93
C GLY A 29 -5.82 -11.86 12.85
N ASP A 30 -5.27 -10.66 12.65
CA ASP A 30 -5.41 -9.52 13.58
C ASP A 30 -6.10 -8.29 12.96
N SER A 31 -6.32 -8.29 11.64
CA SER A 31 -6.85 -7.14 10.90
C SER A 31 -8.24 -7.43 10.32
N VAL A 32 -9.04 -6.38 10.18
CA VAL A 32 -10.34 -6.38 9.48
C VAL A 32 -10.13 -6.50 7.97
N LEU A 33 -9.12 -5.81 7.44
CA LEU A 33 -8.76 -5.79 6.03
C LEU A 33 -7.26 -5.58 5.88
N VAL A 34 -6.62 -6.32 4.97
CA VAL A 34 -5.19 -6.19 4.65
C VAL A 34 -5.02 -6.02 3.14
N ILE A 35 -4.25 -5.01 2.76
CA ILE A 35 -4.00 -4.66 1.37
C ILE A 35 -2.50 -4.53 1.13
N LEU A 36 -1.95 -5.27 0.17
CA LEU A 36 -0.59 -5.08 -0.33
C LEU A 36 -0.59 -3.93 -1.31
N PHE A 37 0.35 -3.00 -1.19
CA PHE A 37 0.48 -1.89 -2.14
C PHE A 37 1.94 -1.60 -2.49
N GLY A 38 2.17 -0.49 -3.18
CA GLY A 38 3.50 -0.07 -3.58
C GLY A 38 4.09 -0.92 -4.72
N SER A 39 5.42 -0.93 -4.81
CA SER A 39 6.13 -1.52 -5.95
C SER A 39 5.84 -3.02 -6.14
N ARG A 40 5.59 -3.75 -5.04
CA ARG A 40 5.26 -5.18 -5.07
C ARG A 40 3.88 -5.43 -5.70
N ALA A 41 2.88 -4.62 -5.34
CA ALA A 41 1.55 -4.70 -5.92
C ALA A 41 1.53 -4.31 -7.41
N ARG A 42 2.34 -3.31 -7.81
CA ARG A 42 2.42 -2.86 -9.21
C ARG A 42 3.28 -3.73 -10.12
N GLY A 43 4.02 -4.70 -9.59
CA GLY A 43 4.95 -5.52 -10.36
C GLY A 43 6.26 -4.82 -10.74
N GLU A 44 6.58 -3.71 -10.08
CA GLU A 44 7.78 -2.89 -10.31
C GLU A 44 8.90 -3.19 -9.29
N ALA A 45 8.64 -4.11 -8.37
CA ALA A 45 9.55 -4.41 -7.27
C ALA A 45 10.89 -5.01 -7.74
N THR A 46 11.94 -4.59 -7.06
CA THR A 46 13.25 -5.22 -7.13
C THR A 46 13.43 -6.21 -5.96
N PRO A 47 14.46 -7.08 -5.98
CA PRO A 47 14.79 -7.93 -4.85
C PRO A 47 15.04 -7.18 -3.53
N LEU A 48 15.42 -5.89 -3.61
CA LEU A 48 15.64 -5.04 -2.44
C LEU A 48 14.35 -4.37 -1.95
N SER A 49 13.32 -4.25 -2.79
CA SER A 49 12.04 -3.63 -2.42
C SER A 49 11.41 -4.35 -1.24
N ASP A 50 10.90 -3.58 -0.29
CA ASP A 50 10.11 -4.06 0.83
C ASP A 50 8.65 -4.31 0.39
N TYR A 51 7.88 -4.92 1.29
CA TYR A 51 6.44 -5.11 1.13
C TYR A 51 5.70 -4.01 1.88
N ASP A 52 5.02 -3.13 1.16
CA ASP A 52 4.19 -2.09 1.76
C ASP A 52 2.79 -2.64 2.01
N VAL A 53 2.34 -2.64 3.26
CA VAL A 53 1.04 -3.23 3.64
C VAL A 53 0.20 -2.23 4.40
N LEU A 54 -1.03 -2.02 3.96
CA LEU A 54 -2.06 -1.32 4.71
C LEU A 54 -2.86 -2.35 5.50
N ALA A 55 -2.81 -2.26 6.84
CA ALA A 55 -3.56 -3.12 7.75
C ALA A 55 -4.62 -2.30 8.49
N ILE A 56 -5.89 -2.62 8.24
CA ILE A 56 -7.02 -1.96 8.88
C ILE A 56 -7.47 -2.80 10.06
N LYS A 57 -7.38 -2.26 11.28
CA LYS A 57 -7.66 -2.97 12.53
C LYS A 57 -8.92 -2.44 13.22
N LYS A 58 -9.47 -3.24 14.13
CA LYS A 58 -10.60 -2.81 14.97
C LYS A 58 -10.23 -1.73 15.97
N GLN A 59 -9.00 -1.75 16.46
CA GLN A 59 -8.49 -0.83 17.46
C GLN A 59 -7.21 -0.17 16.97
N ARG A 60 -6.95 1.04 17.47
CA ARG A 60 -5.72 1.78 17.18
C ARG A 60 -4.50 0.99 17.67
N SER A 61 -3.42 1.07 16.90
CA SER A 61 -2.11 0.53 17.22
C SER A 61 -1.03 1.46 16.65
N ASP A 62 0.24 1.11 16.80
CA ASP A 62 1.34 1.89 16.24
C ASP A 62 1.14 2.13 14.75
N ARG A 63 1.11 3.41 14.33
CA ARG A 63 0.76 3.83 12.97
C ARG A 63 1.63 3.17 11.90
N VAL A 64 2.92 3.00 12.17
CA VAL A 64 3.88 2.36 11.27
C VAL A 64 4.70 1.35 12.05
N VAL A 65 4.75 0.11 11.56
CA VAL A 65 5.55 -0.98 12.11
C VAL A 65 6.50 -1.50 11.03
N LEU A 66 7.80 -1.50 11.31
CA LEU A 66 8.81 -2.10 10.45
C LEU A 66 9.04 -3.54 10.89
N LYS A 67 8.68 -4.51 10.04
CA LYS A 67 8.89 -5.93 10.30
C LYS A 67 9.41 -6.57 9.03
N TRP A 68 10.71 -6.82 8.96
CA TRP A 68 11.35 -7.34 7.76
C TRP A 68 10.59 -8.55 7.17
N PRO A 69 10.28 -8.57 5.86
CA PRO A 69 10.63 -7.59 4.82
C PRO A 69 9.53 -6.54 4.53
N ALA A 70 8.63 -6.30 5.48
CA ALA A 70 7.46 -5.45 5.32
C ALA A 70 7.52 -4.14 6.11
N GLN A 71 6.94 -3.10 5.52
CA GLN A 71 6.54 -1.86 6.17
C GLN A 71 5.01 -1.86 6.29
N ILE A 72 4.52 -1.88 7.53
CA ILE A 72 3.10 -2.06 7.84
C ILE A 72 2.53 -0.72 8.31
N PHE A 73 1.47 -0.26 7.67
CA PHE A 73 0.74 0.94 8.01
C PHE A 73 -0.60 0.56 8.63
N ASN A 74 -0.77 0.85 9.92
CA ASN A 74 -1.96 0.48 10.67
C ASN A 74 -2.93 1.66 10.76
N TYR A 75 -4.20 1.39 10.43
CA TYR A 75 -5.30 2.33 10.59
C TYR A 75 -6.52 1.62 11.17
N THR A 76 -7.42 2.35 11.82
CA THR A 76 -8.79 1.86 12.00
C THR A 76 -9.63 2.13 10.75
N VAL A 77 -10.83 1.56 10.70
CA VAL A 77 -11.80 1.85 9.63
C VAL A 77 -12.06 3.36 9.52
N ASP A 78 -12.38 4.01 10.64
CA ASP A 78 -12.64 5.45 10.66
C ASP A 78 -11.43 6.26 10.18
N GLU A 79 -10.22 5.91 10.64
CA GLU A 79 -9.01 6.63 10.26
C GLU A 79 -8.69 6.50 8.77
N VAL A 80 -8.94 5.34 8.15
CA VAL A 80 -8.65 5.20 6.71
C VAL A 80 -9.56 6.11 5.88
N PHE A 81 -10.83 6.26 6.26
CA PHE A 81 -11.75 7.20 5.61
C PHE A 81 -11.33 8.66 5.84
N GLU A 82 -10.93 9.01 7.06
CA GLU A 82 -10.40 10.34 7.37
C GLU A 82 -9.17 10.69 6.51
N GLU A 83 -8.25 9.74 6.34
CA GLU A 83 -7.03 9.92 5.57
C GLU A 83 -7.29 10.01 4.06
N LEU A 84 -8.30 9.30 3.54
CA LEU A 84 -8.78 9.50 2.17
C LEU A 84 -9.27 10.94 1.96
N LEU A 85 -10.08 11.48 2.88
CA LEU A 85 -10.58 12.85 2.80
C LEU A 85 -9.46 13.90 2.88
N ARG A 86 -8.39 13.58 3.62
CA ARG A 86 -7.16 14.40 3.71
C ARG A 86 -6.23 14.25 2.51
N LEU A 87 -6.59 13.43 1.53
CA LEU A 87 -5.79 13.14 0.34
C LEU A 87 -4.42 12.53 0.69
N ASN A 88 -4.37 11.70 1.73
CA ASN A 88 -3.18 10.94 2.06
C ASN A 88 -2.83 10.03 0.88
N THR A 89 -1.74 10.36 0.18
CA THR A 89 -1.35 9.69 -1.07
C THR A 89 -0.99 8.22 -0.86
N LEU A 90 -0.53 7.85 0.33
CA LEU A 90 -0.24 6.47 0.68
C LEU A 90 -1.52 5.64 0.78
N VAL A 91 -2.53 6.17 1.47
CA VAL A 91 -3.82 5.51 1.59
C VAL A 91 -4.51 5.44 0.23
N LEU A 92 -4.45 6.50 -0.58
CA LEU A 92 -4.94 6.49 -1.96
C LEU A 92 -4.25 5.41 -2.81
N ASP A 93 -2.92 5.31 -2.76
CA ASP A 93 -2.18 4.24 -3.46
C ASP A 93 -2.62 2.86 -3.00
N ALA A 94 -2.75 2.67 -1.69
CA ALA A 94 -3.15 1.39 -1.13
C ALA A 94 -4.54 0.95 -1.60
N VAL A 95 -5.53 1.84 -1.60
CA VAL A 95 -6.91 1.44 -1.95
C VAL A 95 -7.17 1.41 -3.46
N LEU A 96 -6.47 2.21 -4.26
CA LEU A 96 -6.69 2.29 -5.71
C LEU A 96 -5.79 1.34 -6.52
N GLU A 97 -4.52 1.19 -6.12
CA GLU A 97 -3.52 0.37 -6.82
C GLU A 97 -3.17 -0.92 -6.06
N GLY A 98 -3.62 -1.05 -4.82
CA GLY A 98 -3.30 -2.21 -3.99
C GLY A 98 -4.04 -3.48 -4.38
N ILE A 99 -3.48 -4.59 -3.92
CA ILE A 99 -4.01 -5.95 -4.04
C ILE A 99 -4.61 -6.34 -2.71
N PHE A 100 -5.90 -6.70 -2.72
CA PHE A 100 -6.57 -7.32 -1.58
C PHE A 100 -5.83 -8.61 -1.18
N LEU A 101 -5.42 -8.71 0.09
CA LEU A 101 -4.81 -9.92 0.63
C LEU A 101 -5.81 -10.78 1.39
N CYS A 102 -6.57 -10.18 2.31
CA CYS A 102 -7.53 -10.88 3.16
C CYS A 102 -8.42 -9.89 3.94
N GLY A 103 -9.51 -10.41 4.50
CA GLY A 103 -10.43 -9.66 5.36
C GLY A 103 -11.76 -9.33 4.70
N ASP A 104 -12.32 -8.18 5.02
CA ASP A 104 -13.64 -7.73 4.52
C ASP A 104 -13.55 -7.16 3.10
N GLU A 105 -13.94 -7.97 2.10
CA GLU A 105 -14.01 -7.56 0.69
C GLU A 105 -14.99 -6.41 0.45
N LYS A 106 -16.09 -6.31 1.20
CA LYS A 106 -17.07 -5.23 1.03
C LYS A 106 -16.49 -3.90 1.46
N LEU A 107 -15.75 -3.89 2.57
CA LEU A 107 -15.02 -2.72 3.03
C LEU A 107 -13.95 -2.30 2.01
N PHE A 108 -13.24 -3.26 1.41
CA PHE A 108 -12.25 -2.95 0.37
C PHE A 108 -12.90 -2.24 -0.82
N GLU A 109 -14.01 -2.76 -1.34
CA GLU A 109 -14.75 -2.16 -2.45
C GLU A 109 -15.41 -0.81 -2.07
N GLU A 110 -15.80 -0.62 -0.82
CA GLU A 110 -16.28 0.67 -0.32
C GLU A 110 -15.16 1.73 -0.32
N LEU A 111 -13.99 1.41 0.25
CA LEU A 111 -12.83 2.30 0.27
C LEU A 111 -12.38 2.69 -1.13
N ARG A 112 -12.36 1.72 -2.06
CA ARG A 112 -12.01 1.95 -3.46
C ARG A 112 -12.96 2.95 -4.12
N ARG A 113 -14.28 2.76 -3.95
CA ARG A 113 -15.29 3.68 -4.51
C ARG A 113 -15.21 5.09 -3.92
N GLU A 114 -14.95 5.20 -2.62
CA GLU A 114 -14.77 6.51 -1.97
C GLU A 114 -13.52 7.22 -2.51
N ALA A 115 -12.40 6.50 -2.64
CA ALA A 115 -11.16 7.03 -3.20
C ALA A 115 -11.32 7.46 -4.67
N GLU A 116 -12.01 6.67 -5.49
CA GLU A 116 -12.33 7.03 -6.90
C GLU A 116 -13.16 8.31 -6.96
N THR A 117 -14.17 8.43 -6.10
CA THR A 117 -15.02 9.64 -5.98
C THR A 117 -14.19 10.86 -5.59
N ILE A 118 -13.26 10.71 -4.64
CA ILE A 118 -12.37 11.79 -4.20
C ILE A 118 -11.42 12.21 -5.33
N VAL A 119 -10.79 11.25 -6.02
CA VAL A 119 -9.89 11.52 -7.16
C VAL A 119 -10.63 12.30 -8.25
N GLU A 120 -11.85 11.89 -8.59
CA GLU A 120 -12.67 12.57 -9.61
C GLU A 120 -13.02 13.99 -9.17
N ARG A 121 -13.60 14.16 -7.96
CA ARG A 121 -14.03 15.46 -7.44
C ARG A 121 -12.88 16.45 -7.29
N ARG A 122 -11.73 15.97 -6.83
CA ARG A 122 -10.51 16.79 -6.62
C ARG A 122 -9.66 16.91 -7.88
N ARG A 123 -10.06 16.26 -8.98
CA ARG A 123 -9.34 16.24 -10.26
C ARG A 123 -7.87 15.85 -10.07
N LEU A 124 -7.63 14.85 -9.22
CA LEU A 124 -6.30 14.32 -9.00
C LEU A 124 -5.85 13.53 -10.24
N LYS A 125 -4.54 13.54 -10.48
CA LYS A 125 -3.89 12.68 -11.46
C LYS A 125 -2.76 11.94 -10.79
N LYS A 126 -2.59 10.68 -11.16
CA LYS A 126 -1.39 9.92 -10.82
C LYS A 126 -0.20 10.47 -11.60
N ALA A 127 0.87 10.79 -10.90
CA ALA A 127 2.19 11.14 -11.42
C ALA A 127 3.21 10.12 -10.87
N GLU A 128 4.45 10.17 -11.38
CA GLU A 128 5.52 9.27 -10.96
C GLU A 128 5.81 9.35 -9.45
N THR A 129 5.71 10.55 -8.87
CA THR A 129 6.01 10.82 -7.46
C THR A 129 4.79 10.72 -6.53
N GLY A 130 3.59 10.43 -7.05
CA GLY A 130 2.37 10.33 -6.24
C GLY A 130 1.13 10.91 -6.91
N TRP A 131 0.19 11.44 -6.12
CA TRP A 131 -1.04 12.06 -6.63
C TRP A 131 -0.91 13.57 -6.62
N VAL A 132 -1.20 14.20 -7.75
CA VAL A 132 -1.12 15.66 -7.93
C VAL A 132 -2.47 16.22 -8.36
N SER A 133 -2.84 17.39 -7.83
CA SER A 133 -4.04 18.07 -8.30
C SER A 133 -3.80 18.73 -9.66
N ARG A 134 -4.80 18.70 -10.55
CA ARG A 134 -4.72 19.38 -11.84
C ARG A 134 -4.53 20.91 -11.71
N ALA A 135 -4.91 21.50 -10.58
CA ALA A 135 -4.69 22.92 -10.30
C ALA A 135 -3.19 23.23 -10.19
N VAL A 136 -2.44 22.42 -9.44
CA VAL A 136 -0.98 22.58 -9.27
C VAL A 136 -0.22 22.40 -10.59
N LEU A 137 -0.68 21.51 -11.47
CA LEU A 137 -0.07 21.28 -12.78
C LEU A 137 -0.27 22.45 -13.78
N ARG A 138 -1.24 23.36 -13.55
CA ARG A 138 -1.48 24.51 -14.43
C ARG A 138 -0.58 25.71 -14.13
N ASP A 139 -0.05 25.80 -12.92
CA ASP A 139 0.74 26.93 -12.44
C ASP A 139 2.26 26.71 -12.59
N GLY A 140 2.68 25.75 -13.41
CA GLY A 140 4.11 25.48 -13.65
C GLY A 140 4.81 24.83 -12.44
N GLY A 141 4.10 23.98 -11.70
CA GLY A 141 4.69 23.18 -10.62
C GLY A 141 5.72 22.17 -11.16
N VAL A 142 6.97 22.64 -11.18
CA VAL A 142 8.23 22.07 -11.72
C VAL A 142 8.36 22.11 -13.24
#